data_AF-A0A9D4MZ21-F1
#
_entry.id   AF-A0A9D4MZ21-F1
#
_cell.length_a   1.000
_cell.length_b   1.000
_cell.length_c   1.000
_cell.angle_alpha   90.00
_cell.angle_beta   90.00
_cell.angle_gamma   90.00
#
_symmetry.space_group_name_H-M   'P 1'
#
loop_
_entity.id
_entity.type
_entity.pdbx_description
1 polymer ?
#
loop_
_entity_poly.entity_id
_entity_poly.type
_entity_poly.pdbx_seq_one_letter_code
_entity_poly.pdbx_strand_id
1 'polypeptide(L)'
;MIPAIDNVKKDFWRSTKNKNRGVVMAYLLIVIEPPAVKVCKAWCHRLEGLVKKREFLEETMAWLSTLGGGYSSLGDYFRHFSVRAGEISIQQFRIALEMGDPVMVSKCRLFYAQSLMQLGPLRMSKLMIRQEFHTARYVLKDQKLVDMCKGMWSKLQFCYAKKRVKPTSSSDVHNGVTLAR
;
A
#
# COMPACT_ATOMS: atom_id res chain seq x y z
N MET A 1 8.03 -21.30 35.80
CA MET A 1 8.36 -20.57 37.04
C MET A 1 9.30 -19.45 36.65
N ILE A 2 8.83 -18.21 36.57
CA ILE A 2 9.55 -17.08 35.96
C ILE A 2 10.24 -16.27 37.06
N PRO A 3 11.58 -16.38 37.23
CA PRO A 3 12.32 -15.75 38.32
C PRO A 3 12.33 -14.20 38.28
N ALA A 4 11.87 -13.59 37.18
CA ALA A 4 11.80 -12.13 37.04
C ALA A 4 10.75 -11.47 37.95
N ILE A 5 9.66 -12.17 38.28
CA ILE A 5 8.54 -11.59 39.06
C ILE A 5 8.92 -11.42 40.54
N ASP A 6 9.70 -12.36 41.09
CA ASP A 6 10.10 -12.31 42.50
C ASP A 6 11.12 -11.20 42.79
N ASN A 7 11.97 -10.88 41.80
CA ASN A 7 12.93 -9.78 41.92
C ASN A 7 12.22 -8.42 41.87
N VAL A 8 11.24 -8.24 40.99
CA VAL A 8 10.41 -7.01 40.93
C VAL A 8 9.63 -6.79 42.24
N LYS A 9 9.09 -7.86 42.83
CA LYS A 9 8.43 -7.79 44.15
C LYS A 9 9.41 -7.34 45.24
N LYS A 10 10.62 -7.91 45.28
CA LYS A 10 11.63 -7.57 46.30
C LYS A 10 12.13 -6.13 46.20
N ASP A 11 12.34 -5.62 44.99
CA ASP A 11 12.83 -4.26 44.78
C ASP A 11 11.77 -3.20 45.11
N PHE A 12 10.49 -3.49 44.84
CA PHE A 12 9.38 -2.64 45.26
C PHE A 12 9.29 -2.51 46.79
N TRP A 13 9.39 -3.63 47.54
CA TRP A 13 9.38 -3.61 49.01
C TRP A 13 10.60 -2.92 49.64
N ARG A 14 11.74 -2.84 48.93
CA ARG A 14 12.93 -2.09 49.38
C ARG A 14 12.74 -0.58 49.25
N SER A 15 12.05 -0.12 48.20
CA SER A 15 11.82 1.31 47.95
C SER A 15 10.88 1.97 48.98
N THR A 16 9.95 1.20 49.57
CA THR A 16 8.93 1.70 50.51
C THR A 16 9.42 1.93 51.95
N LYS A 17 10.67 1.57 52.29
CA LYS A 17 11.20 1.70 53.66
C LYS A 17 11.90 3.03 53.96
N ASN A 18 12.00 3.96 53.02
CA ASN A 18 12.63 5.25 53.29
C ASN A 18 11.63 6.22 53.96
N LYS A 19 11.71 6.29 55.29
CA LYS A 19 10.89 7.16 56.14
C LYS A 19 11.33 8.62 55.97
N ASN A 20 10.50 9.45 55.33
CA ASN A 20 10.17 10.78 55.84
C ASN A 20 8.95 11.38 55.12
N ARG A 21 7.93 11.71 55.93
CA ARG A 21 6.82 12.65 55.73
C ARG A 21 5.99 12.54 54.44
N GLY A 22 4.80 11.94 54.61
CA GLY A 22 3.58 12.67 54.29
C GLY A 22 2.94 12.52 52.91
N VAL A 23 3.09 11.40 52.20
CA VAL A 23 2.09 10.85 51.26
C VAL A 23 2.36 9.35 51.14
N VAL A 24 1.38 8.50 51.46
CA VAL A 24 1.48 7.06 51.16
C VAL A 24 0.96 6.85 49.74
N MET A 25 1.87 6.84 48.76
CA MET A 25 1.52 6.42 47.39
C MET A 25 1.39 4.90 47.37
N ALA A 26 0.14 4.42 47.37
CA ALA A 26 -0.17 3.01 47.17
C ALA A 26 -0.20 2.72 45.66
N TYR A 27 0.74 1.90 45.19
CA TYR A 27 0.72 1.39 43.83
C TYR A 27 -0.13 0.11 43.78
N LEU A 28 -1.24 0.14 43.04
CA LEU A 28 -2.03 -1.06 42.75
C LEU A 28 -1.39 -1.79 41.56
N LEU A 29 -0.68 -2.88 41.84
CA LEU A 29 -0.16 -3.76 40.80
C LEU A 29 -1.24 -4.79 40.42
N ILE A 30 -2.01 -4.50 39.37
CA ILE A 30 -2.94 -5.48 38.81
C ILE A 30 -2.13 -6.44 37.94
N VAL A 31 -1.81 -7.61 38.49
CA VAL A 31 -1.23 -8.72 37.73
C VAL A 31 -2.40 -9.51 37.13
N ILE A 32 -2.69 -9.26 35.85
CA ILE A 32 -3.63 -10.07 35.09
C ILE A 32 -2.93 -11.39 34.78
N GLU A 33 -3.12 -12.39 35.63
CA GLU A 33 -2.77 -13.76 35.26
C GLU A 33 -3.75 -14.21 34.17
N PRO A 34 -3.27 -14.56 32.96
CA PRO A 34 -4.16 -15.08 31.94
C PRO A 34 -4.85 -16.33 32.49
N PRO A 35 -6.19 -16.46 32.32
CA PRO A 35 -6.90 -17.63 32.80
C PRO A 35 -6.23 -18.88 32.23
N ALA A 36 -6.15 -19.95 33.04
CA ALA A 36 -5.58 -21.23 32.64
C ALA A 36 -6.48 -21.95 31.61
N VAL A 37 -6.65 -21.33 30.45
CA VAL A 37 -7.39 -21.87 29.33
C VAL A 37 -6.44 -22.82 28.61
N LYS A 38 -6.86 -24.07 28.43
CA LYS A 38 -6.10 -25.08 27.67
C LYS A 38 -6.12 -24.69 26.19
N VAL A 39 -5.16 -23.88 25.77
CA VAL A 39 -5.02 -23.44 24.39
C VAL A 39 -4.62 -24.64 23.51
N CYS A 40 -5.37 -24.89 22.44
CA CYS A 40 -5.06 -25.96 21.51
C CYS A 40 -3.83 -25.59 20.67
N LYS A 41 -2.66 -26.18 20.98
CA LYS A 41 -1.39 -25.91 20.30
C LYS A 41 -1.45 -26.09 18.77
N ALA A 42 -2.22 -27.07 18.29
CA ALA A 42 -2.39 -27.31 16.85
C ALA A 42 -3.09 -26.13 16.15
N TRP A 43 -4.08 -25.53 16.79
CA TRP A 43 -4.75 -24.33 16.28
C TRP A 43 -3.85 -23.10 16.35
N CYS A 44 -3.07 -22.93 17.42
CA CYS A 44 -2.09 -21.86 17.50
C CYS A 44 -1.08 -21.93 16.37
N HIS A 45 -0.55 -23.11 16.06
CA HIS A 45 0.43 -23.25 14.98
C HIS A 45 -0.18 -22.93 13.61
N ARG A 46 -1.43 -23.36 13.36
CA ARG A 46 -2.16 -22.99 12.14
C ARG A 46 -2.40 -21.48 12.04
N LEU A 47 -2.86 -20.86 13.12
CA LEU A 47 -3.09 -19.42 13.20
C LEU A 47 -1.79 -18.64 13.00
N GLU A 48 -0.69 -19.08 13.62
CA GLU A 48 0.63 -18.48 13.46
C GLU A 48 1.06 -18.47 11.99
N GLY A 49 0.87 -19.57 11.26
CA GLY A 49 1.16 -19.64 9.83
C GLY A 49 0.31 -18.66 9.01
N LEU A 50 -0.98 -18.53 9.32
CA LEU A 50 -1.87 -17.58 8.63
C LEU A 50 -1.52 -16.12 8.95
N VAL A 51 -1.18 -15.81 10.19
CA VAL A 51 -0.78 -14.46 10.62
C VAL A 51 0.53 -14.06 9.94
N LYS A 52 1.55 -14.93 9.96
CA LYS A 52 2.83 -14.68 9.27
C LYS A 52 2.65 -14.47 7.77
N LYS A 53 1.78 -15.28 7.14
CA LYS A 53 1.44 -15.11 5.72
C LYS A 53 0.79 -13.75 5.49
N ARG A 54 -0.17 -13.35 6.33
CA ARG A 54 -0.86 -12.06 6.20
C ARG A 54 0.11 -10.89 6.35
N GLU A 55 0.95 -10.92 7.39
CA GLU A 55 1.99 -9.93 7.66
C GLU A 55 2.94 -9.78 6.46
N PHE A 56 3.45 -10.89 5.93
CA PHE A 56 4.33 -10.87 4.75
C PHE A 56 3.67 -10.23 3.52
N LEU A 57 2.39 -10.54 3.26
CA LEU A 57 1.65 -9.95 2.13
C LEU A 57 1.43 -8.45 2.32
N GLU A 58 1.09 -8.02 3.53
CA GLU A 58 0.89 -6.59 3.86
C GLU A 58 2.19 -5.81 3.77
N GLU A 59 3.29 -6.35 4.29
CA GLU A 59 4.62 -5.76 4.16
C GLU A 59 5.02 -5.63 2.69
N THR A 60 4.90 -6.70 1.91
CA THR A 60 5.22 -6.67 0.47
C THR A 60 4.37 -5.64 -0.27
N MET A 61 3.07 -5.55 0.02
CA MET A 61 2.18 -4.54 -0.56
C MET A 61 2.61 -3.12 -0.19
N ALA A 62 3.05 -2.88 1.04
CA ALA A 62 3.55 -1.58 1.48
C ALA A 62 4.80 -1.15 0.71
N TRP A 63 5.79 -2.04 0.58
CA TRP A 63 6.99 -1.79 -0.23
C TRP A 63 6.67 -1.49 -1.68
N LEU A 64 5.82 -2.31 -2.31
CA LEU A 64 5.41 -2.10 -3.70
C LEU A 64 4.61 -0.81 -3.89
N SER A 65 3.81 -0.39 -2.91
CA SER A 65 3.06 0.86 -2.97
C SER A 65 3.98 2.08 -2.95
N THR A 66 5.00 2.06 -2.10
CA THR A 66 6.01 3.12 -2.04
C THR A 66 6.79 3.21 -3.35
N LEU A 67 7.29 2.08 -3.86
CA LEU A 67 8.01 2.03 -5.13
C LEU A 67 7.11 2.42 -6.31
N GLY A 68 5.89 1.89 -6.36
CA GLY A 68 4.91 2.16 -7.41
C GLY A 68 4.53 3.64 -7.49
N GLY A 69 4.35 4.30 -6.34
CA GLY A 69 4.13 5.74 -6.27
C GLY A 69 5.32 6.55 -6.82
N GLY A 70 6.55 6.18 -6.44
CA GLY A 70 7.77 6.80 -6.95
C GLY A 70 7.94 6.63 -8.46
N TYR A 71 7.86 5.40 -8.95
CA TYR A 71 7.94 5.09 -10.39
C TYR A 71 6.84 5.77 -11.19
N SER A 72 5.61 5.79 -10.68
CA SER A 72 4.52 6.47 -11.39
C SER A 72 4.74 7.98 -11.43
N SER A 73 5.27 8.61 -10.39
CA SER A 73 5.58 10.05 -10.40
C SER A 73 6.66 10.39 -11.44
N LEU A 74 7.70 9.56 -11.55
CA LEU A 74 8.73 9.70 -12.59
C LEU A 74 8.20 9.34 -13.99
N GLY A 75 7.16 8.50 -14.06
CA GLY A 75 6.51 8.04 -15.28
C GLY A 75 5.79 9.14 -16.07
N ASP A 76 5.55 10.31 -15.47
CA ASP A 76 5.02 11.48 -16.20
C ASP A 76 6.09 12.12 -17.13
N TYR A 77 7.37 11.87 -16.85
CA TYR A 77 8.52 12.42 -17.58
C TYR A 77 9.22 11.36 -18.44
N PHE A 78 9.42 10.15 -17.89
CA PHE A 78 10.18 9.10 -18.56
C PHE A 78 9.35 7.83 -18.75
N ARG A 79 9.21 7.41 -20.01
CA ARG A 79 8.39 6.27 -20.42
C ARG A 79 8.77 4.95 -19.73
N HIS A 80 10.06 4.70 -19.50
CA HIS A 80 10.51 3.44 -18.90
C HIS A 80 10.04 3.27 -17.45
N PHE A 81 9.91 4.37 -16.70
CA PHE A 81 9.36 4.32 -15.34
C PHE A 81 7.85 4.05 -15.35
N SER A 82 7.10 4.52 -16.35
CA SER A 82 5.68 4.17 -16.51
C SER A 82 5.50 2.67 -16.78
N VAL A 83 6.38 2.05 -17.58
CA VAL A 83 6.38 0.58 -17.79
C VAL A 83 6.60 -0.14 -16.47
N ARG A 84 7.63 0.25 -15.70
CA ARG A 84 7.94 -0.33 -14.39
C ARG A 84 6.79 -0.18 -13.39
N ALA A 85 6.14 0.98 -13.37
CA ALA A 85 4.95 1.22 -12.53
C ALA A 85 3.79 0.29 -12.90
N GLY A 86 3.59 0.02 -14.19
CA GLY A 86 2.60 -0.95 -14.67
C GLY A 86 2.90 -2.37 -14.20
N GLU A 87 4.15 -2.81 -14.30
CA GLU A 87 4.59 -4.13 -13.81
C GLU A 87 4.39 -4.28 -12.30
N ILE A 88 4.75 -3.24 -11.52
CA ILE A 88 4.52 -3.21 -10.08
C ILE A 88 3.03 -3.31 -9.77
N SER A 89 2.18 -2.60 -10.51
CA SER A 89 0.72 -2.66 -10.32
C SER A 89 0.16 -4.07 -10.55
N ILE A 90 0.73 -4.82 -11.50
CA ILE A 90 0.37 -6.24 -11.73
C ILE A 90 0.82 -7.12 -10.56
N GLN A 91 2.00 -6.88 -9.99
CA GLN A 91 2.47 -7.61 -8.81
C GLN A 91 1.57 -7.33 -7.60
N GLN A 92 1.24 -6.06 -7.35
CA GLN A 92 0.30 -5.65 -6.32
C GLN A 92 -1.07 -6.31 -6.51
N PHE A 93 -1.56 -6.38 -7.75
CA PHE A 93 -2.84 -7.05 -8.05
C PHE A 93 -2.84 -8.53 -7.63
N ARG A 94 -1.75 -9.26 -7.90
CA ARG A 94 -1.63 -10.67 -7.48
C ARG A 94 -1.66 -10.82 -5.96
N ILE A 95 -0.95 -9.95 -5.25
CA ILE A 95 -0.94 -9.92 -3.78
C ILE A 95 -2.33 -9.56 -3.25
N ALA A 96 -3.02 -8.60 -3.86
CA ALA A 96 -4.37 -8.20 -3.45
C ALA A 96 -5.40 -9.34 -3.61
N LEU A 97 -5.30 -10.13 -4.68
CA LEU A 97 -6.11 -11.34 -4.86
C LEU A 97 -5.82 -12.37 -3.76
N GLU A 98 -4.55 -12.61 -3.46
CA GLU A 98 -4.13 -13.55 -2.41
C GLU A 98 -4.60 -13.10 -1.01
N MET A 99 -4.61 -11.79 -0.76
CA MET A 99 -5.13 -11.19 0.46
C MET A 99 -6.66 -11.24 0.57
N GLY A 100 -7.37 -11.53 -0.53
CA GLY A 100 -8.83 -11.47 -0.58
C GLY A 100 -9.39 -10.05 -0.36
N ASP A 101 -8.63 -9.00 -0.68
CA ASP A 101 -9.04 -7.61 -0.48
C ASP A 101 -9.58 -7.00 -1.79
N PRO A 102 -10.91 -6.92 -1.98
CA PRO A 102 -11.48 -6.43 -3.23
C PRO A 102 -11.27 -4.92 -3.44
N VAL A 103 -11.09 -4.14 -2.37
CA VAL A 103 -10.78 -2.71 -2.47
C VAL A 103 -9.36 -2.53 -2.98
N MET A 104 -8.41 -3.30 -2.46
CA MET A 104 -7.03 -3.27 -2.94
C MET A 104 -6.93 -3.75 -4.39
N VAL A 105 -7.66 -4.79 -4.77
CA VAL A 105 -7.75 -5.26 -6.17
C VAL A 105 -8.18 -4.12 -7.11
N SER A 106 -9.19 -3.34 -6.73
CA SER A 106 -9.64 -2.19 -7.51
C SER A 106 -8.57 -1.09 -7.59
N LYS A 107 -7.91 -0.77 -6.46
CA LYS A 107 -6.78 0.19 -6.43
C LYS A 107 -5.65 -0.22 -7.38
N CYS A 108 -5.25 -1.50 -7.39
CA CYS A 108 -4.20 -2.00 -8.27
C CYS A 108 -4.57 -1.84 -9.76
N ARG A 109 -5.83 -2.08 -10.12
CA ARG A 109 -6.32 -1.83 -11.49
C ARG A 109 -6.29 -0.36 -11.85
N LEU A 110 -6.60 0.52 -10.90
CA LEU A 110 -6.47 1.96 -11.10
C LEU A 110 -4.99 2.36 -11.30
N PHE A 111 -4.06 1.85 -10.50
CA PHE A 111 -2.63 2.11 -10.68
C PHE A 111 -2.13 1.62 -12.04
N TYR A 112 -2.57 0.45 -12.49
CA TYR A 112 -2.28 -0.02 -13.84
C TYR A 112 -2.86 0.89 -14.91
N ALA A 113 -4.11 1.36 -14.76
CA ALA A 113 -4.72 2.31 -15.67
C ALA A 113 -3.97 3.66 -15.71
N GLN A 114 -3.37 4.10 -14.61
CA GLN A 114 -2.48 5.27 -14.58
C GLN A 114 -1.22 5.03 -15.43
N SER A 115 -0.61 3.84 -15.32
CA SER A 115 0.55 3.48 -16.14
C SER A 115 0.22 3.49 -17.65
N LEU A 116 -0.95 2.97 -18.03
CA LEU A 116 -1.44 3.02 -19.42
C LEU A 116 -1.68 4.45 -19.89
N MET A 117 -2.18 5.31 -19.02
CA MET A 117 -2.39 6.71 -19.33
C MET A 117 -1.07 7.42 -19.64
N GLN A 118 -0.03 7.15 -18.84
CA GLN A 118 1.33 7.68 -19.03
C GLN A 118 1.99 7.14 -20.31
N LEU A 119 1.71 5.88 -20.67
CA LEU A 119 2.25 5.26 -21.89
C LEU A 119 1.55 5.69 -23.19
N GLY A 120 0.34 6.25 -23.10
CA GLY A 120 -0.44 6.75 -24.24
C GLY A 120 -1.71 6.00 -24.65
N PRO A 121 -1.95 4.72 -24.27
CA PRO A 121 -3.24 4.03 -24.45
C PRO A 121 -4.44 4.62 -23.67
N LEU A 122 -4.78 5.89 -23.93
CA LEU A 122 -5.81 6.65 -23.19
C LEU A 122 -7.21 6.04 -23.27
N ARG A 123 -7.53 5.29 -24.35
CA ARG A 123 -8.83 4.61 -24.51
C ARG A 123 -8.98 3.48 -23.50
N MET A 124 -7.93 2.67 -23.33
CA MET A 124 -7.93 1.55 -22.38
C MET A 124 -7.97 2.07 -20.94
N SER A 125 -7.17 3.09 -20.63
CA SER A 125 -7.21 3.74 -19.32
C SER A 125 -8.61 4.28 -18.99
N LYS A 126 -9.25 4.97 -19.95
CA LYS A 126 -10.64 5.45 -19.80
C LYS A 126 -11.63 4.35 -19.46
N LEU A 127 -11.55 3.21 -20.15
CA LEU A 127 -12.43 2.07 -19.93
C LEU A 127 -12.27 1.53 -18.51
N MET A 128 -11.03 1.29 -18.10
CA MET A 128 -10.72 0.79 -16.75
C MET A 128 -11.21 1.74 -15.66
N ILE A 129 -10.96 3.05 -15.80
CA ILE A 129 -11.41 4.04 -14.81
C ILE A 129 -12.93 4.03 -14.67
N ARG A 130 -13.69 3.92 -15.77
CA ARG A 130 -15.16 3.86 -15.71
C ARG A 130 -15.65 2.58 -15.03
N GLN A 131 -15.03 1.46 -15.35
CA GLN A 131 -15.37 0.17 -14.73
C GLN A 131 -15.11 0.22 -13.23
N GLU A 132 -13.94 0.68 -12.81
CA GLU A 132 -13.58 0.76 -11.41
C GLU A 132 -14.38 1.83 -10.66
N PHE A 133 -14.78 2.93 -11.30
CA PHE A 133 -15.71 3.90 -10.71
C PHE A 133 -17.08 3.27 -10.40
N HIS A 134 -17.61 2.46 -11.32
CA HIS A 134 -18.86 1.74 -11.09
C HIS A 134 -18.72 0.74 -9.94
N THR A 135 -17.65 -0.06 -9.96
CA THR A 135 -17.32 -1.00 -8.87
C THR A 135 -17.20 -0.28 -7.53
N ALA A 136 -16.45 0.82 -7.47
CA ALA A 136 -16.24 1.60 -6.25
C ALA A 136 -17.56 2.16 -5.69
N ARG A 137 -18.43 2.70 -6.55
CA ARG A 137 -19.66 3.36 -6.13
C ARG A 137 -20.76 2.39 -5.73
N TYR A 138 -20.97 1.33 -6.52
CA TYR A 138 -22.16 0.49 -6.40
C TYR A 138 -21.88 -0.86 -5.74
N VAL A 139 -20.70 -1.44 -5.97
CA VAL A 139 -20.34 -2.78 -5.46
C VAL A 139 -19.64 -2.65 -4.11
N LEU A 140 -18.53 -1.90 -4.06
CA LEU A 140 -17.71 -1.77 -2.85
C LEU A 140 -18.20 -0.67 -1.91
N LYS A 141 -18.92 0.31 -2.43
CA LYS A 141 -19.39 1.50 -1.69
C LYS A 141 -18.26 2.23 -0.94
N ASP A 142 -17.05 2.26 -1.54
CA ASP A 142 -15.88 2.90 -0.96
C ASP A 142 -15.70 4.32 -1.53
N GLN A 143 -15.93 5.32 -0.69
CA GLN A 143 -15.87 6.73 -1.09
C GLN A 143 -14.46 7.17 -1.48
N LYS A 144 -13.42 6.66 -0.81
CA LYS A 144 -12.02 7.02 -1.13
C LYS A 144 -11.65 6.53 -2.52
N LEU A 145 -12.08 5.33 -2.89
CA LEU A 145 -11.87 4.75 -4.21
C LEU A 145 -12.63 5.50 -5.30
N VAL A 146 -13.85 5.97 -5.00
CA VAL A 146 -14.59 6.88 -5.89
C VAL A 146 -13.80 8.16 -6.14
N ASP A 147 -13.21 8.75 -5.10
CA ASP A 147 -12.43 9.99 -5.23
C ASP A 147 -11.11 9.76 -5.98
N MET A 148 -10.46 8.60 -5.80
CA MET A 148 -9.32 8.18 -6.62
C MET A 148 -9.70 8.11 -8.11
N CYS A 149 -10.85 7.52 -8.44
CA CYS A 149 -11.33 7.44 -9.81
C CYS A 149 -11.56 8.83 -10.41
N LYS A 150 -12.15 9.77 -9.64
CA LYS A 150 -12.34 11.17 -10.08
C LYS A 150 -11.00 11.85 -10.34
N GLY A 151 -10.03 11.69 -9.43
CA GLY A 151 -8.69 12.26 -9.60
C GLY A 151 -8.01 11.75 -10.88
N MET A 152 -8.13 10.45 -11.15
CA MET A 152 -7.57 9.86 -12.36
C MET A 152 -8.31 10.25 -13.63
N TRP A 153 -9.62 10.50 -13.54
CA TRP A 153 -10.40 11.07 -14.63
C TRP A 153 -9.94 12.49 -15.00
N SER A 154 -9.67 13.34 -14.01
CA SER A 154 -9.11 14.68 -14.25
C SER A 154 -7.75 14.61 -14.95
N LYS A 155 -6.86 13.70 -14.50
CA LYS A 155 -5.58 13.44 -15.18
C LYS A 155 -5.79 12.98 -16.63
N LEU A 156 -6.74 12.08 -16.86
CA LEU A 156 -7.05 11.59 -18.20
C LEU A 156 -7.53 12.71 -19.13
N GLN A 157 -8.40 13.59 -18.65
CA GLN A 157 -8.86 14.77 -19.40
C GLN A 157 -7.68 15.66 -19.79
N PHE A 158 -6.76 15.91 -18.86
CA PHE A 158 -5.52 16.64 -19.14
C PHE A 158 -4.67 15.97 -20.23
N CYS A 159 -4.48 14.64 -20.17
CA CYS A 159 -3.76 13.90 -21.21
C CYS A 159 -4.41 14.03 -22.59
N TYR A 160 -5.75 13.99 -22.67
CA TYR A 160 -6.47 14.22 -23.93
C TYR A 160 -6.28 15.65 -24.44
N ALA A 161 -6.33 16.65 -23.57
CA ALA A 161 -6.08 18.05 -23.94
C ALA A 161 -4.66 18.24 -24.49
N LYS A 162 -3.64 17.69 -23.80
CA LYS A 162 -2.25 17.71 -24.25
C LYS A 162 -2.06 17.07 -25.63
N LYS A 163 -2.81 15.99 -25.93
CA LYS A 163 -2.76 15.33 -27.24
C LYS A 163 -3.41 16.17 -28.35
N ARG A 164 -4.46 16.95 -28.05
CA ARG A 164 -5.14 17.84 -29.01
C ARG A 164 -4.31 19.08 -29.34
N VAL A 165 -3.54 19.59 -28.37
CA VAL A 165 -2.71 20.78 -28.54
C VAL A 165 -1.45 20.52 -29.37
N LYS A 166 -0.96 19.26 -29.46
CA LYS A 166 0.10 18.91 -30.43
C LYS A 166 -0.50 18.89 -31.84
N PRO A 167 -0.31 19.92 -32.67
CA PRO A 167 -0.68 19.84 -34.07
C PRO A 167 0.38 18.97 -34.78
N THR A 168 0.01 18.39 -35.90
CA THR A 168 0.93 17.83 -36.88
C THR A 168 2.01 18.86 -37.26
N SER A 169 3.20 18.77 -36.67
CA SER A 169 4.43 19.38 -37.21
C SER A 169 5.66 18.62 -36.73
N SER A 170 6.60 18.39 -37.67
CA SER A 170 7.92 17.74 -37.56
C SER A 170 8.00 16.21 -37.73
N SER A 171 7.40 15.68 -38.79
CA SER A 171 8.18 14.86 -39.72
C SER A 171 8.76 15.81 -40.75
N ASP A 172 10.03 16.18 -40.58
CA ASP A 172 11.01 16.50 -41.64
C ASP A 172 12.18 17.30 -41.07
N VAL A 173 13.37 16.98 -41.59
CA VAL A 173 14.68 17.64 -41.42
C VAL A 173 15.49 17.23 -40.19
N HIS A 174 16.21 16.11 -40.31
CA HIS A 174 17.67 16.26 -40.35
C HIS A 174 18.30 15.31 -41.38
N ASN A 175 18.97 15.97 -42.33
CA ASN A 175 19.67 15.44 -43.48
C ASN A 175 20.94 14.68 -43.10
N GLY A 176 21.43 13.93 -44.08
CA GLY A 176 22.58 13.05 -44.00
C GLY A 176 23.89 13.67 -43.52
N VAL A 177 24.72 12.80 -42.96
CA VAL A 177 26.16 12.90 -43.08
C VAL A 177 26.64 11.62 -43.76
N THR A 178 26.84 11.74 -45.06
CA THR A 178 27.79 10.91 -45.80
C THR A 178 29.17 11.22 -45.24
N LEU A 179 29.89 10.22 -44.73
CA LEU A 179 31.33 10.29 -44.53
C LEU A 179 31.95 9.09 -45.26
N ALA A 180 32.37 9.38 -46.48
CA ALA A 180 33.43 8.62 -47.14
C ALA A 180 34.77 9.02 -46.51
N ARG A 181 35.48 8.04 -45.95
CA ARG A 181 36.93 7.83 -46.11
C ARG A 181 37.33 6.53 -45.43
#